data_AF-A0A9E1VR85-F1
#
_entry.id   AF-A0A9E1VR85-F1
#
_cell.length_a   1.000
_cell.length_b   1.000
_cell.length_c   1.000
_cell.angle_alpha   90.00
_cell.angle_beta   90.00
_cell.angle_gamma   90.00
#
_symmetry.space_group_name_H-M   'P 1'
#
loop_
_entity.id
_entity.type
_entity.pdbx_description
1 polymer ?
#
loop_
_entity_poly.entity_id
_entity_poly.type
_entity_poly.pdbx_seq_one_letter_code
_entity_poly.pdbx_strand_id
1 'polypeptide(L)'
;SLDYRLIDNLTYFELLNNNSINNEGDTNLIPNVSQYLNSIKYLKFKWQKEFKFGKFALDNSFIYQSVNQDKKVLNLPDLITRNTFYYSNNVFNKAMFLQAGISFKYFSKFHANEYNPLVSSFHIQSEKQIGGFPMIDVFVNAKIQQTRLYLKAEHINSTTTGNNFYSSPSYPYRDFIIRFGLVWNFFN
;
A
#
# COMPACT_ATOMS: atom_id res chain seq x y z
N SER A 1 -6.13 -11.34 -14.14
CA SER A 1 -5.51 -10.80 -15.36
C SER A 1 -4.02 -11.04 -15.31
N LEU A 2 -3.46 -11.45 -16.43
CA LEU A 2 -2.02 -11.51 -16.65
C LEU A 2 -1.65 -10.32 -17.55
N ASP A 3 -0.56 -9.64 -17.23
CA ASP A 3 -0.05 -8.49 -17.97
C ASP A 3 1.47 -8.63 -18.09
N TYR A 4 1.98 -8.46 -19.30
CA TYR A 4 3.41 -8.52 -19.59
C TYR A 4 3.77 -7.30 -20.43
N ARG A 5 4.78 -6.56 -19.98
CA ARG A 5 5.21 -5.30 -20.62
C ARG A 5 6.71 -5.26 -20.78
N LEU A 6 7.14 -4.72 -21.91
CA LEU A 6 8.49 -4.22 -22.12
C LEU A 6 8.44 -2.71 -21.91
N ILE A 7 9.24 -2.21 -20.98
CA ILE A 7 9.32 -0.78 -20.67
C ILE A 7 10.69 -0.30 -21.12
N ASP A 8 10.68 0.56 -22.14
CA ASP A 8 11.87 1.19 -22.69
C ASP A 8 11.92 2.66 -22.28
N ASN A 9 13.11 3.25 -22.27
CA ASN A 9 13.31 4.69 -22.06
C ASN A 9 12.73 5.21 -20.73
N LEU A 10 12.79 4.42 -19.67
CA LEU A 10 12.28 4.84 -18.36
C LEU A 10 13.19 5.92 -17.76
N THR A 11 12.64 7.12 -17.57
CA THR A 11 13.32 8.22 -16.85
C THR A 11 13.08 8.10 -15.35
N TYR A 12 14.13 8.23 -14.56
CA TYR A 12 14.08 8.17 -13.09
C TYR A 12 15.00 9.20 -12.46
N PHE A 13 14.71 9.56 -11.22
CA PHE A 13 15.62 10.38 -10.40
C PHE A 13 16.54 9.48 -9.58
N GLU A 14 17.82 9.82 -9.53
CA GLU A 14 18.81 9.27 -8.61
C GLU A 14 19.57 10.40 -7.91
N LEU A 15 20.17 10.15 -6.75
CA LEU A 15 21.00 11.16 -6.09
C LEU A 15 22.42 11.13 -6.63
N LEU A 16 23.02 12.31 -6.83
CA LEU A 16 24.44 12.41 -7.15
C LEU A 16 25.26 12.03 -5.93
N ASN A 17 25.92 10.87 -6.00
CA ASN A 17 26.87 10.47 -4.98
C ASN A 17 28.21 11.20 -5.20
N ASN A 18 28.26 12.49 -4.86
CA ASN A 18 29.53 13.20 -4.81
C ASN A 18 30.29 12.72 -3.57
N ASN A 19 31.20 11.77 -3.76
CA ASN A 19 32.19 11.35 -2.77
C ASN A 19 33.19 12.47 -2.37
N SER A 20 32.86 13.75 -2.56
CA SER A 20 33.55 14.86 -1.92
C SER A 20 32.85 15.14 -0.60
N ILE A 21 33.43 14.56 0.45
CA ILE A 21 33.14 14.86 1.85
C ILE A 21 33.32 16.37 2.05
N ASN A 22 32.23 17.12 2.02
CA ASN A 22 32.17 18.34 2.82
C ASN A 22 31.89 17.86 4.25
N ASN A 23 32.77 18.25 5.17
CA ASN A 23 32.82 17.79 6.57
C ASN A 23 31.63 18.26 7.44
N GLU A 24 30.40 18.21 6.93
CA GLU A 24 29.21 18.74 7.62
C GLU A 24 28.04 17.76 7.72
N GLY A 25 28.20 16.49 7.32
CA GLY A 25 27.18 15.46 7.55
C GLY A 25 25.88 15.65 6.76
N ASP A 26 25.82 16.64 5.87
CA ASP A 26 24.71 16.81 4.93
C ASP A 26 24.79 15.75 3.84
N THR A 27 23.81 14.84 3.84
CA THR A 27 23.57 13.98 2.69
C THR A 27 23.15 14.88 1.53
N ASN A 28 23.98 14.97 0.49
CA ASN A 28 23.67 15.75 -0.70
C ASN A 28 22.43 15.13 -1.40
N LEU A 29 21.25 15.65 -1.08
CA LEU A 29 19.97 15.29 -1.71
C LEU A 29 19.84 15.89 -3.12
N ILE A 30 20.94 16.08 -3.84
CA ILE A 30 20.94 16.70 -5.18
C ILE A 30 20.41 15.68 -6.18
N PRO A 31 19.20 15.88 -6.75
CA PRO A 31 18.61 14.94 -7.67
C PRO A 31 19.22 15.09 -9.07
N ASN A 32 19.52 13.96 -9.70
CA ASN A 32 19.92 13.85 -11.10
C ASN A 32 18.86 13.07 -11.88
N VAL A 33 18.59 13.52 -13.10
CA VAL A 33 17.69 12.81 -14.03
C VAL A 33 18.53 11.84 -14.85
N SER A 34 18.21 10.57 -14.74
CA SER A 34 18.85 9.50 -15.52
C SER A 34 17.80 8.73 -16.30
N GLN A 35 18.18 8.25 -17.48
CA GLN A 35 17.33 7.42 -18.32
C GLN A 35 17.88 6.00 -18.36
N TYR A 36 16.99 5.02 -18.16
CA TYR A 36 17.33 3.63 -18.32
C TYR A 36 17.24 3.26 -19.80
N LEU A 37 18.40 2.94 -20.39
CA LEU A 37 18.54 2.68 -21.83
C LEU A 37 18.16 1.26 -22.23
N ASN A 38 18.20 0.32 -21.28
CA ASN A 38 17.84 -1.07 -21.53
C ASN A 38 16.33 -1.28 -21.37
N SER A 39 15.80 -2.36 -21.95
CA SER A 39 14.41 -2.75 -21.78
C SER A 39 14.17 -3.43 -20.43
N ILE A 40 13.18 -2.97 -19.68
CA ILE A 40 12.71 -3.63 -18.46
C ILE A 40 11.59 -4.60 -18.82
N LYS A 41 11.73 -5.87 -18.42
CA LYS A 41 10.66 -6.86 -18.60
C LYS A 41 9.82 -6.91 -17.33
N TYR A 42 8.57 -6.47 -17.42
CA TYR A 42 7.63 -6.44 -16.31
C TYR A 42 6.54 -7.50 -16.52
N LEU A 43 6.46 -8.45 -15.59
CA LEU A 43 5.40 -9.44 -15.53
C LEU A 43 4.51 -9.14 -14.32
N LYS A 44 3.20 -9.12 -14.52
CA LYS A 44 2.21 -8.93 -13.46
C LYS A 44 1.08 -9.93 -13.59
N PHE A 45 0.83 -10.66 -12.52
CA PHE A 45 -0.34 -11.48 -12.34
C PHE A 45 -1.22 -10.89 -11.25
N LYS A 46 -2.47 -10.55 -11.58
CA LYS A 46 -3.48 -10.11 -10.63
C LYS A 46 -4.62 -11.11 -10.59
N TRP A 47 -4.95 -11.60 -9.41
CA TRP A 47 -6.13 -12.38 -9.13
C TRP A 47 -6.99 -11.67 -8.10
N GLN A 48 -8.30 -11.65 -8.32
CA GLN A 48 -9.24 -11.10 -7.37
C GLN A 48 -10.52 -11.92 -7.42
N LYS A 49 -10.99 -12.36 -6.26
CA LYS A 49 -12.20 -13.16 -6.15
C LYS A 49 -12.86 -12.93 -4.81
N GLU A 50 -14.16 -12.69 -4.88
CA GLU A 50 -15.05 -12.68 -3.73
C GLU A 50 -15.79 -14.02 -3.65
N PHE A 51 -15.73 -14.66 -2.49
CA PHE A 51 -16.51 -15.85 -2.16
C PHE A 51 -17.59 -15.46 -1.15
N LYS A 52 -18.85 -15.71 -1.48
CA LYS A 52 -19.99 -15.45 -0.59
C LYS A 52 -20.57 -16.78 -0.11
N PHE A 53 -20.74 -16.91 1.19
CA PHE A 53 -21.39 -18.05 1.83
C PHE A 53 -22.43 -17.54 2.83
N GLY A 54 -23.67 -17.43 2.37
CA GLY A 54 -24.78 -16.86 3.14
C GLY A 54 -24.50 -15.40 3.52
N LYS A 55 -24.40 -15.13 4.83
CA LYS A 55 -24.14 -13.80 5.38
C LYS A 55 -22.65 -13.46 5.49
N PHE A 56 -21.77 -14.43 5.24
CA PHE A 56 -20.33 -14.24 5.27
C PHE A 56 -19.78 -14.11 3.87
N ALA A 57 -18.74 -13.30 3.73
CA ALA A 57 -18.03 -13.11 2.49
C ALA A 57 -16.53 -13.00 2.75
N LEU A 58 -15.75 -13.52 1.82
CA LEU A 58 -14.31 -13.45 1.79
C LEU A 58 -13.88 -12.84 0.47
N ASP A 59 -13.49 -11.57 0.49
CA ASP A 59 -12.93 -10.85 -0.65
C ASP A 59 -11.41 -10.96 -0.64
N ASN A 60 -10.84 -11.60 -1.65
CA ASN A 60 -9.40 -11.84 -1.77
C ASN A 60 -8.87 -11.14 -3.02
N SER A 61 -7.73 -10.47 -2.87
CA SER A 61 -6.95 -9.92 -3.96
C SER A 61 -5.49 -10.30 -3.77
N PHE A 62 -4.92 -10.85 -4.83
CA PHE A 62 -3.53 -11.29 -4.90
C PHE A 62 -2.89 -10.65 -6.13
N ILE A 63 -1.73 -10.06 -5.97
CA ILE A 63 -0.91 -9.54 -7.05
C ILE A 63 0.48 -10.12 -6.86
N TYR A 64 0.94 -10.82 -7.88
CA TYR A 64 2.34 -11.19 -8.02
C TYR A 64 2.93 -10.39 -9.17
N GLN A 65 4.13 -9.87 -8.99
CA GLN A 65 4.83 -9.13 -10.02
C GLN A 65 6.33 -9.44 -9.98
N SER A 66 6.93 -9.44 -11.16
CA SER A 66 8.36 -9.66 -11.34
C SER A 66 8.89 -8.63 -12.33
N VAL A 67 9.96 -7.95 -11.93
CA VAL A 67 10.65 -6.95 -12.75
C VAL A 67 12.04 -7.50 -13.05
N ASN A 68 12.31 -7.77 -14.33
CA ASN A 68 13.64 -8.14 -14.79
C ASN A 68 14.31 -6.92 -15.43
N GLN A 69 15.37 -6.45 -14.79
CA GLN A 69 16.15 -5.25 -15.10
C GLN A 69 17.58 -5.44 -14.58
N ASP A 70 18.58 -4.86 -15.23
CA ASP A 70 19.98 -4.95 -14.83
C ASP A 70 20.27 -3.98 -13.67
N LYS A 71 19.74 -2.75 -13.76
CA LYS A 71 19.76 -1.76 -12.68
C LYS A 71 18.38 -1.68 -12.02
N LYS A 72 18.33 -1.63 -10.69
CA LYS A 72 17.11 -1.55 -9.87
C LYS A 72 16.40 -0.19 -9.98
N VAL A 73 15.87 0.14 -11.16
CA VAL A 73 15.21 1.43 -11.45
C VAL A 73 13.71 1.41 -11.20
N LEU A 74 13.05 0.26 -11.42
CA LEU A 74 11.65 0.03 -11.12
C LEU A 74 11.55 -0.98 -9.97
N ASN A 75 11.42 -0.47 -8.74
CA ASN A 75 11.35 -1.30 -7.55
C ASN A 75 9.91 -1.40 -7.07
N LEU A 76 9.37 -2.62 -7.08
CA LEU A 76 8.02 -2.91 -6.66
C LEU A 76 8.03 -4.16 -5.77
N PRO A 77 7.07 -4.32 -4.84
CA PRO A 77 6.98 -5.54 -4.04
C PRO A 77 6.55 -6.72 -4.92
N ASP A 78 7.30 -7.82 -4.90
CA ASP A 78 6.99 -9.02 -5.67
C ASP A 78 5.58 -9.57 -5.38
N LEU A 79 5.13 -9.46 -4.13
CA LEU A 79 3.85 -9.98 -3.68
C LEU A 79 3.06 -8.90 -2.96
N ILE A 80 1.79 -8.74 -3.33
CA ILE A 80 0.80 -7.94 -2.61
C ILE A 80 -0.46 -8.80 -2.43
N THR A 81 -0.93 -8.94 -1.20
CA THR A 81 -2.18 -9.64 -0.90
C THR A 81 -3.06 -8.80 0.01
N ARG A 82 -4.37 -8.86 -0.25
CA ARG A 82 -5.40 -8.24 0.55
C ARG A 82 -6.55 -9.22 0.68
N ASN A 83 -6.90 -9.57 1.91
CA ASN A 83 -8.00 -10.48 2.20
C ASN A 83 -8.93 -9.81 3.21
N THR A 84 -10.21 -9.71 2.88
CA THR A 84 -11.22 -9.11 3.74
C THR A 84 -12.28 -10.14 4.02
N PHE A 85 -12.34 -10.60 5.27
CA PHE A 85 -13.43 -11.45 5.74
C PHE A 85 -14.46 -10.58 6.43
N TYR A 86 -15.71 -10.67 6.00
CA TYR A 86 -16.77 -9.86 6.57
C TYR A 86 -18.09 -10.60 6.64
N TYR A 87 -18.86 -10.24 7.66
CA TYR A 87 -20.26 -10.59 7.82
C TYR A 87 -21.10 -9.39 7.38
N SER A 88 -22.17 -9.64 6.63
CA SER A 88 -23.15 -8.62 6.24
C SER A 88 -24.57 -9.14 6.39
N ASN A 89 -25.44 -8.39 7.06
CA ASN A 89 -26.84 -8.76 7.21
C ASN A 89 -27.74 -7.55 7.49
N ASN A 90 -29.03 -7.70 7.17
CA ASN A 90 -30.07 -6.81 7.65
C ASN A 90 -30.49 -7.22 9.07
N VAL A 91 -30.43 -6.27 10.00
CA VAL A 91 -30.81 -6.42 11.41
C VAL A 91 -31.97 -5.47 11.74
N PHE A 92 -32.61 -5.65 12.91
CA PHE A 92 -33.78 -4.88 13.35
C PHE A 92 -34.93 -4.86 12.32
N ASN A 93 -35.42 -6.03 11.92
CA ASN A 93 -36.48 -6.17 10.91
C ASN A 93 -36.18 -5.42 9.58
N LYS A 94 -34.91 -5.44 9.15
CA LYS A 94 -34.40 -4.73 7.95
C LYS A 94 -34.35 -3.20 8.07
N ALA A 95 -34.46 -2.64 9.28
CA ALA A 95 -34.27 -1.21 9.51
C ALA A 95 -32.79 -0.77 9.39
N MET A 96 -31.85 -1.71 9.57
CA MET A 96 -30.41 -1.43 9.49
C MET A 96 -29.69 -2.53 8.72
N PHE A 97 -28.85 -2.13 7.77
CA PHE A 97 -27.85 -3.01 7.17
C PHE A 97 -26.56 -2.90 7.97
N LEU A 98 -26.09 -4.02 8.52
CA LEU A 98 -24.84 -4.11 9.27
C LEU A 98 -23.82 -4.90 8.47
N GLN A 99 -22.58 -4.40 8.41
CA GLN A 99 -21.43 -5.12 7.88
C GLN A 99 -20.26 -4.97 8.83
N ALA A 100 -19.70 -6.08 9.31
CA ALA A 100 -18.54 -6.05 10.20
C ALA A 100 -17.53 -7.09 9.73
N GLY A 101 -16.24 -6.77 9.85
CA GLY A 101 -15.22 -7.66 9.32
C GLY A 101 -13.80 -7.27 9.71
N ILE A 102 -12.87 -8.09 9.21
CA ILE A 102 -11.44 -7.96 9.40
C ILE A 102 -10.79 -7.93 8.01
N SER A 103 -9.89 -6.99 7.79
CA SER A 103 -9.08 -6.88 6.58
C SER A 103 -7.62 -7.14 6.92
N PHE A 104 -7.04 -8.09 6.22
CA PHE A 104 -5.63 -8.39 6.19
C PHE A 104 -4.99 -7.79 4.94
N LYS A 105 -3.84 -7.14 5.08
CA LYS A 105 -3.03 -6.64 3.96
C LYS A 105 -1.57 -7.01 4.20
N TYR A 106 -0.87 -7.40 3.15
CA TYR A 106 0.55 -7.71 3.20
C TYR A 106 1.20 -7.40 1.86
N PHE A 107 2.41 -6.86 1.89
CA PHE A 107 3.28 -6.77 0.72
C PHE A 107 4.71 -7.16 1.09
N SER A 108 5.40 -7.82 0.17
CA SER A 108 6.78 -8.26 0.38
C SER A 108 7.74 -7.07 0.53
N LYS A 109 8.92 -7.33 1.10
CA LYS A 109 9.96 -6.31 1.24
C LYS A 109 10.46 -5.86 -0.12
N PHE A 110 10.62 -4.56 -0.31
CA PHE A 110 11.20 -3.99 -1.52
C PHE A 110 11.89 -2.65 -1.25
N HIS A 111 12.75 -2.22 -2.17
CA HIS A 111 13.41 -0.92 -2.10
C HIS A 111 12.46 0.17 -2.62
N ALA A 112 11.64 0.74 -1.73
CA ALA A 112 10.76 1.84 -2.13
C ALA A 112 11.56 3.09 -2.50
N ASN A 113 11.05 3.85 -3.46
CA ASN A 113 11.61 5.15 -3.78
C ASN A 113 11.44 6.10 -2.59
N GLU A 114 12.43 6.97 -2.40
CA GLU A 114 12.44 7.94 -1.31
C GLU A 114 11.99 9.31 -1.82
N TYR A 115 11.25 10.04 -0.99
CA TYR A 115 10.77 11.36 -1.34
C TYR A 115 11.90 12.38 -1.18
N ASN A 116 12.20 13.11 -2.25
CA ASN A 116 13.12 14.23 -2.22
C ASN A 116 12.32 15.56 -2.18
N PRO A 117 12.38 16.33 -1.07
CA PRO A 117 11.64 17.57 -0.95
C PRO A 117 12.13 18.68 -1.89
N LEU A 118 13.42 18.69 -2.30
CA LEU A 118 13.98 19.74 -3.15
C LEU A 118 13.33 19.78 -4.54
N VAL A 119 12.97 18.62 -5.08
CA VAL A 119 12.28 18.49 -6.37
C VAL A 119 10.83 18.03 -6.23
N SER A 120 10.34 17.90 -4.99
CA SER A 120 8.99 17.40 -4.68
C SER A 120 8.65 16.11 -5.43
N SER A 121 9.62 15.22 -5.58
CA SER A 121 9.53 14.01 -6.40
C SER A 121 10.24 12.84 -5.72
N PHE A 122 9.94 11.63 -6.18
CA PHE A 122 10.56 10.42 -5.68
C PHE A 122 11.82 10.06 -6.47
N HIS A 123 12.85 9.59 -5.78
CA HIS A 123 14.09 9.10 -6.36
C HIS A 123 14.35 7.65 -5.94
N ILE A 124 15.09 6.92 -6.77
CA ILE A 124 15.45 5.53 -6.47
C ILE A 124 16.53 5.48 -5.38
N GLN A 125 16.44 4.49 -4.51
CA GLN A 125 17.46 4.18 -3.51
C GLN A 125 17.60 2.66 -3.36
N SER A 126 18.74 2.19 -2.87
CA SER A 126 19.03 0.76 -2.70
C SER A 126 19.45 0.37 -1.28
N GLU A 127 19.41 1.29 -0.32
CA GLU A 127 19.89 1.08 1.05
C GLU A 127 18.83 0.46 1.96
N LYS A 128 17.59 1.00 1.92
CA LYS A 128 16.52 0.61 2.85
C LYS A 128 15.41 -0.14 2.13
N GLN A 129 14.94 -1.22 2.74
CA GLN A 129 13.73 -1.93 2.30
C GLN A 129 12.56 -1.60 3.21
N ILE A 130 11.37 -1.49 2.64
CA ILE A 130 10.11 -1.34 3.39
C ILE A 130 9.19 -2.53 3.12
N GLY A 131 8.26 -2.78 4.03
CA GLY A 131 7.28 -3.87 3.92
C GLY A 131 7.67 -5.14 4.66
N GLY A 132 7.05 -6.26 4.30
CA GLY A 132 7.28 -7.56 4.93
C GLY A 132 6.59 -7.74 6.29
N PHE A 133 5.60 -6.90 6.61
CA PHE A 133 4.78 -7.03 7.82
C PHE A 133 3.30 -7.05 7.45
N PRO A 134 2.48 -7.86 8.14
CA PRO A 134 1.04 -7.87 7.92
C PRO A 134 0.40 -6.64 8.59
N MET A 135 -0.63 -6.09 7.96
CA MET A 135 -1.48 -5.07 8.55
C MET A 135 -2.89 -5.64 8.72
N ILE A 136 -3.39 -5.60 9.94
CA ILE A 136 -4.73 -6.08 10.29
C ILE A 136 -5.60 -4.88 10.66
N ASP A 137 -6.72 -4.74 9.95
CA ASP A 137 -7.74 -3.73 10.21
C ASP A 137 -9.04 -4.42 10.64
N VAL A 138 -9.78 -3.85 11.59
CA VAL A 138 -11.13 -4.28 11.97
C VAL A 138 -12.11 -3.15 11.65
N PHE A 139 -13.28 -3.48 11.11
CA PHE A 139 -14.26 -2.46 10.74
C PHE A 139 -15.70 -2.88 11.03
N VAL A 140 -16.55 -1.88 11.22
CA VAL A 140 -18.00 -1.98 11.33
C VAL A 140 -18.62 -0.85 10.52
N ASN A 141 -19.49 -1.21 9.59
CA ASN A 141 -20.29 -0.29 8.79
C ASN A 141 -21.77 -0.56 9.11
N ALA A 142 -22.54 0.50 9.33
CA ALA A 142 -23.98 0.41 9.52
C ALA A 142 -24.68 1.41 8.63
N LYS A 143 -25.75 1.00 7.95
CA LYS A 143 -26.63 1.88 7.18
C LYS A 143 -28.03 1.80 7.75
N ILE A 144 -28.54 2.93 8.22
CA ILE A 144 -29.90 3.12 8.75
C ILE A 144 -30.56 4.14 7.84
N GLN A 145 -31.50 3.70 6.99
CA GLN A 145 -32.16 4.57 6.01
C GLN A 145 -31.15 5.40 5.17
N GLN A 146 -31.13 6.73 5.35
CA GLN A 146 -30.25 7.68 4.67
C GLN A 146 -28.90 7.90 5.36
N THR A 147 -28.73 7.39 6.59
CA THR A 147 -27.52 7.56 7.40
C THR A 147 -26.61 6.36 7.27
N ARG A 148 -25.32 6.59 7.03
CA ARG A 148 -24.27 5.57 7.01
C ARG A 148 -23.20 5.92 8.04
N LEU A 149 -22.92 4.97 8.92
CA LEU A 149 -21.91 5.03 9.96
C LEU A 149 -20.78 4.06 9.59
N TYR A 150 -19.55 4.51 9.78
CA TYR A 150 -18.34 3.75 9.50
C TYR A 150 -17.41 3.88 10.70
N LEU A 151 -16.99 2.76 11.27
CA LEU A 151 -15.97 2.70 12.31
C LEU A 151 -14.89 1.71 11.86
N LYS A 152 -13.63 2.11 11.95
CA LYS A 152 -12.50 1.27 11.56
C LYS A 152 -11.33 1.46 12.52
N ALA A 153 -10.86 0.37 13.09
CA ALA A 153 -9.61 0.27 13.81
C ALA A 153 -8.54 -0.25 12.85
N GLU A 154 -7.58 0.59 12.49
CA GLU A 154 -6.51 0.25 11.54
C GLU A 154 -5.26 -0.21 12.27
N HIS A 155 -4.54 -1.14 11.65
CA HIS A 155 -3.23 -1.61 12.11
C HIS A 155 -3.21 -2.08 13.57
N ILE A 156 -4.20 -2.89 13.96
CA ILE A 156 -4.39 -3.35 15.35
C ILE A 156 -3.20 -4.17 15.89
N ASN A 157 -2.38 -4.71 15.00
CA ASN A 157 -1.18 -5.49 15.32
C ASN A 157 0.11 -4.66 15.33
N SER A 158 0.02 -3.32 15.26
CA SER A 158 1.19 -2.44 15.24
C SER A 158 2.04 -2.60 16.51
N THR A 159 1.40 -2.78 17.67
CA THR A 159 2.05 -2.93 18.97
C THR A 159 2.83 -4.24 19.13
N THR A 160 2.42 -5.31 18.45
CA THR A 160 3.07 -6.63 18.53
C THR A 160 4.17 -6.82 17.49
N THR A 161 4.10 -6.11 16.37
CA THR A 161 5.00 -6.34 15.21
C THR A 161 6.23 -5.40 15.20
N GLY A 162 6.32 -4.48 16.16
CA GLY A 162 7.42 -3.51 16.35
C GLY A 162 7.36 -2.30 15.40
N ASN A 163 8.08 -1.21 15.72
CA ASN A 163 7.91 0.10 15.06
C ASN A 163 8.65 0.26 13.70
N ASN A 164 8.88 -0.82 12.97
CA ASN A 164 9.59 -0.79 11.68
C ASN A 164 8.66 -0.68 10.47
N PHE A 165 7.54 0.02 10.64
CA PHE A 165 6.58 0.24 9.59
C PHE A 165 6.96 1.51 8.84
N TYR A 166 7.15 1.41 7.52
CA TYR A 166 7.54 2.56 6.70
C TYR A 166 6.62 2.66 5.48
N SER A 167 6.14 3.87 5.21
CA SER A 167 5.40 4.21 3.98
C SER A 167 6.35 4.62 2.84
N SER A 168 7.53 5.13 3.20
CA SER A 168 8.67 5.47 2.35
C SER A 168 9.94 5.33 3.22
N PRO A 169 11.15 5.13 2.65
CA PRO A 169 12.38 4.93 3.43
C PRO A 169 12.58 5.89 4.61
N SER A 170 12.27 7.17 4.46
CA SER A 170 12.37 8.21 5.51
C SER A 170 11.06 8.49 6.26
N TYR A 171 9.94 7.84 5.91
CA TYR A 171 8.63 8.13 6.51
C TYR A 171 8.03 6.89 7.19
N PRO A 172 7.81 6.93 8.51
CA PRO A 172 7.13 5.84 9.18
C PRO A 172 5.71 5.69 8.64
N TYR A 173 5.21 4.46 8.70
CA TYR A 173 3.81 4.15 8.48
C TYR A 173 3.02 4.48 9.75
N ARG A 174 1.71 4.65 9.62
CA ARG A 174 0.86 4.98 10.78
C ARG A 174 0.72 3.78 11.72
N ASP A 175 0.84 4.04 13.01
CA ASP A 175 0.48 3.08 14.05
C ASP A 175 -1.04 2.93 14.16
N PHE A 176 -1.49 2.17 15.16
CA PHE A 176 -2.89 1.97 15.48
C PHE A 176 -3.69 3.30 15.48
N ILE A 177 -4.78 3.33 14.72
CA ILE A 177 -5.68 4.49 14.64
C ILE A 177 -7.13 4.03 14.53
N ILE A 178 -8.02 4.73 15.23
CA ILE A 178 -9.47 4.57 15.09
C ILE A 178 -9.99 5.68 14.19
N ARG A 179 -10.73 5.30 13.14
CA ARG A 179 -11.42 6.22 12.24
C ARG A 179 -12.91 6.03 12.38
N PHE A 180 -13.62 7.13 12.52
CA PHE A 180 -15.08 7.17 12.52
C PHE A 180 -15.56 8.13 11.42
N GLY A 181 -16.65 7.77 10.75
CA GLY A 181 -17.27 8.60 9.72
C GLY A 181 -18.79 8.45 9.73
N LEU A 182 -19.48 9.55 9.48
CA LEU A 182 -20.93 9.63 9.35
C LEU A 182 -21.25 10.32 8.04
N VAL A 183 -22.09 9.69 7.23
CA VAL A 183 -22.65 10.27 6.00
C VAL A 183 -24.16 10.30 6.14
N TRP A 184 -24.75 11.48 6.10
CA TRP A 184 -26.20 11.66 6.16
C TRP A 184 -26.68 12.43 4.93
N ASN A 185 -27.49 11.76 4.11
CA ASN A 185 -28.16 12.40 2.99
C ASN A 185 -29.48 13.01 3.49
N PHE A 186 -29.60 14.34 3.47
CA PHE A 186 -30.81 15.06 3.90
C PHE A 186 -31.92 15.08 2.84
N PHE A 187 -31.61 14.66 1.62
CA PHE A 187 -32.53 14.66 0.49
C PHE A 187 -32.68 13.24 -0.07
N ASN A 188 -33.88 12.93 -0.56
CA ASN A 188 -34.26 11.63 -1.10
C ASN A 188 -33.90 11.52 -2.58
#